data_AF-A0A7X5KSP8-F1
#
_entry.id   AF-A0A7X5KSP8-F1
#
_cell.length_a   1.000
_cell.length_b   1.000
_cell.length_c   1.000
_cell.angle_alpha   90.00
_cell.angle_beta   90.00
_cell.angle_gamma   90.00
#
_symmetry.space_group_name_H-M   'P 1'
#
loop_
_entity.id
_entity.type
_entity.pdbx_description
1 polymer ?
#
loop_
_entity_poly.entity_id
_entity_poly.type
_entity_poly.pdbx_seq_one_letter_code
_entity_poly.pdbx_strand_id
1 'polypeptide(L)'
;MLELDENKNVIYKLTEEERGLIKEHKLFYSDLFHFGNNILDNGFKETIQDYELTIYSMIYRILELLDTLKIMTENSLINSGFLVLRPLIEVTAQLRYIIMDKDKDKVKERATILQMLDIKRTAVDETAFYNSMNNQECYKDYVHIIRDEKKYLEWYSYCERKKITIKQLFDLIGWQELYQNLYSPLCIETHEINHLETNIELKNVINDKRFEFKPFRGFENHVLLLNSVITIMIYSFHDVVYTYGNKDLKCEWELWEKKAIKYIKENHSIHNNIAKKINPLIKWFGKVDF
;
A
#
# COMPACT_ATOMS: atom_id res chain seq x y z
N MET A 1 -28.54 8.07 -4.39
CA MET A 1 -29.68 8.76 -5.07
C MET A 1 -29.07 9.63 -6.17
N LEU A 2 -29.53 9.62 -7.42
CA LEU A 2 -28.90 10.40 -8.49
C LEU A 2 -29.45 11.84 -8.50
N GLU A 3 -28.57 12.81 -8.70
CA GLU A 3 -28.83 14.26 -8.75
C GLU A 3 -28.13 14.85 -9.99
N LEU A 4 -28.59 16.00 -10.48
CA LEU A 4 -27.89 16.72 -11.54
C LEU A 4 -26.99 17.78 -10.91
N ASP A 5 -25.71 17.82 -11.27
CA ASP A 5 -24.83 18.92 -10.87
C ASP A 5 -25.19 20.22 -11.61
N GLU A 6 -24.50 21.32 -11.29
CA GLU A 6 -24.68 22.62 -11.95
C GLU A 6 -24.46 22.57 -13.48
N ASN A 7 -23.73 21.57 -13.97
CA ASN A 7 -23.46 21.30 -15.38
C ASN A 7 -24.43 20.27 -16.00
N LYS A 8 -25.49 19.86 -15.28
CA LYS A 8 -26.44 18.82 -15.68
C LYS A 8 -25.82 17.43 -15.88
N ASN A 9 -24.68 17.16 -15.26
CA ASN A 9 -24.15 15.82 -15.16
C ASN A 9 -24.91 15.04 -14.08
N VAL A 10 -25.24 13.79 -14.36
CA VAL A 10 -25.85 12.91 -13.38
C VAL A 10 -24.78 12.50 -12.36
N ILE A 11 -24.80 13.14 -11.20
CA ILE A 11 -23.93 12.87 -10.06
C ILE A 11 -24.66 12.04 -9.00
N TYR A 12 -23.92 11.18 -8.31
CA TYR A 12 -24.48 10.42 -7.20
C TYR A 12 -24.43 11.24 -5.92
N LYS A 13 -25.58 11.45 -5.29
CA LYS A 13 -25.70 12.10 -3.99
C LYS A 13 -25.39 11.11 -2.87
N LEU A 14 -24.32 11.38 -2.13
CA LEU A 14 -23.96 10.66 -0.92
C LEU A 14 -25.04 10.80 0.16
N THR A 15 -25.40 9.69 0.79
CA THR A 15 -26.30 9.64 1.96
C THR A 15 -25.63 10.32 3.18
N GLU A 16 -26.42 10.67 4.20
CA GLU A 16 -25.86 11.24 5.44
C GLU A 16 -24.94 10.25 6.16
N GLU A 17 -25.27 8.96 6.12
CA GLU A 17 -24.44 7.88 6.66
C GLU A 17 -23.10 7.77 5.93
N GLU A 18 -23.11 7.77 4.59
CA GLU A 18 -21.90 7.76 3.76
C GLU A 18 -21.02 8.99 4.04
N ARG A 19 -21.63 10.17 4.19
CA ARG A 19 -20.91 11.40 4.57
C ARG A 19 -20.32 11.31 5.98
N GLY A 20 -21.02 10.66 6.91
CA GLY A 20 -20.54 10.39 8.27
C GLY A 20 -19.31 9.50 8.26
N LEU A 21 -19.36 8.40 7.51
CA LEU A 21 -18.23 7.48 7.34
C LEU A 21 -17.02 8.16 6.69
N ILE A 22 -17.22 8.90 5.59
CA ILE A 22 -16.12 9.63 4.94
C ILE A 22 -15.46 10.62 5.90
N LYS A 23 -16.23 11.33 6.73
CA LYS A 23 -15.69 12.23 7.75
C LYS A 23 -14.82 11.49 8.76
N GLU A 24 -15.26 10.33 9.24
CA GLU A 24 -14.45 9.48 10.13
C GLU A 24 -13.17 9.00 9.44
N HIS A 25 -13.27 8.56 8.18
CA HIS A 25 -12.13 8.05 7.42
C HIS A 25 -11.06 9.12 7.21
N LYS A 26 -11.47 10.38 6.96
CA LYS A 26 -10.56 11.52 6.87
C LYS A 26 -9.75 11.73 8.15
N LEU A 27 -10.30 11.43 9.32
CA LEU A 27 -9.56 11.52 10.58
C LEU A 27 -8.42 10.50 10.63
N PHE A 28 -8.65 9.25 10.18
CA PHE A 28 -7.59 8.24 10.10
C PHE A 28 -6.46 8.68 9.15
N TYR A 29 -6.79 9.23 7.98
CA TYR A 29 -5.77 9.77 7.07
C TYR A 29 -5.02 10.94 7.71
N SER A 30 -5.72 11.87 8.37
CA SER A 30 -5.11 13.00 9.07
C SER A 30 -4.12 12.53 10.16
N ASP A 31 -4.50 11.52 10.94
CA ASP A 31 -3.65 10.93 11.97
C ASP A 31 -2.39 10.31 11.32
N LEU A 32 -2.54 9.58 10.21
CA LEU A 32 -1.41 8.99 9.48
C LEU A 32 -0.46 10.05 8.90
N PHE A 33 -0.99 11.16 8.36
CA PHE A 33 -0.15 12.29 7.92
C PHE A 33 0.59 12.93 9.08
N HIS A 34 -0.05 13.09 10.24
CA HIS A 34 0.62 13.59 11.44
C HIS A 34 1.83 12.72 11.79
N PHE A 35 1.66 11.39 11.86
CA PHE A 35 2.78 10.49 12.16
C PHE A 35 3.90 10.58 11.11
N GLY A 36 3.56 10.49 9.83
CA GLY A 36 4.57 10.49 8.77
C GLY A 36 5.29 11.82 8.64
N ASN A 37 4.58 12.95 8.69
CA ASN A 37 5.19 14.27 8.65
C ASN A 37 6.06 14.51 9.88
N ASN A 38 5.63 14.09 11.07
CA ASN A 38 6.46 14.22 12.27
C ASN A 38 7.78 13.43 12.14
N ILE A 39 7.74 12.23 11.56
CA ILE A 39 8.95 11.45 11.25
C ILE A 39 9.84 12.17 10.23
N LEU A 40 9.26 12.72 9.16
CA LEU A 40 10.04 13.45 8.15
C LEU A 40 10.69 14.73 8.73
N ASP A 41 9.96 15.45 9.59
CA ASP A 41 10.41 16.72 10.16
C ASP A 41 11.39 16.54 11.32
N ASN A 42 11.20 15.51 12.15
CA ASN A 42 11.92 15.36 13.43
C ASN A 42 12.68 14.05 13.59
N GLY A 43 12.42 13.04 12.74
CA GLY A 43 13.00 11.70 12.87
C GLY A 43 14.40 11.57 12.26
N PHE A 44 14.78 12.51 11.39
CA PHE A 44 16.09 12.57 10.77
C PHE A 44 16.90 13.75 11.34
N LYS A 45 18.23 13.64 11.32
CA LYS A 45 19.12 14.72 11.76
C LYS A 45 19.15 15.85 10.73
N GLU A 46 19.56 17.06 11.14
CA GLU A 46 19.73 18.21 10.23
C GLU A 46 20.60 17.90 9.00
N THR A 47 21.65 17.07 9.19
CA THR A 47 22.39 16.45 8.09
C THR A 47 21.96 15.00 7.95
N ILE A 48 21.11 14.74 6.96
CA ILE A 48 20.62 13.39 6.61
C ILE A 48 21.77 12.59 5.98
N GLN A 49 21.98 11.36 6.45
CA GLN A 49 22.98 10.47 5.84
C GLN A 49 22.48 9.97 4.47
N ASP A 50 23.39 9.70 3.52
CA ASP A 50 23.00 9.38 2.14
C ASP A 50 21.99 8.22 2.03
N TYR A 51 22.15 7.15 2.81
CA TYR A 51 21.22 6.02 2.81
C TYR A 51 19.88 6.35 3.51
N GLU A 52 19.89 7.29 4.46
CA GLU A 52 18.66 7.76 5.12
C GLU A 52 17.81 8.60 4.17
N LEU A 53 18.39 9.23 3.15
CA LEU A 53 17.63 9.95 2.11
C LEU A 53 16.72 9.00 1.32
N THR A 54 17.16 7.76 1.04
CA THR A 54 16.32 6.75 0.42
C THR A 54 15.11 6.42 1.30
N ILE A 55 15.35 6.24 2.60
CA ILE A 55 14.30 5.92 3.59
C ILE A 55 13.31 7.10 3.70
N TYR A 56 13.83 8.33 3.80
CA TYR A 56 13.04 9.56 3.78
C TYR A 56 12.15 9.63 2.53
N SER A 57 12.72 9.40 1.35
CA SER A 57 11.97 9.41 0.09
C SER A 57 10.88 8.34 0.02
N MET A 58 11.11 7.16 0.61
CA MET A 58 10.09 6.11 0.67
C MET A 58 8.95 6.47 1.62
N ILE A 59 9.24 7.07 2.77
CA ILE A 59 8.21 7.56 3.69
C ILE A 59 7.38 8.65 3.01
N TYR A 60 8.05 9.60 2.34
CA TYR A 60 7.37 10.64 1.56
C TYR A 60 6.45 10.04 0.48
N ARG A 61 6.95 9.03 -0.27
CA ARG A 61 6.14 8.33 -1.28
C ARG A 61 4.93 7.62 -0.68
N ILE A 62 5.05 7.04 0.52
CA ILE A 62 3.91 6.45 1.23
C ILE A 62 2.87 7.53 1.54
N LEU A 63 3.28 8.71 1.99
CA LEU A 63 2.37 9.83 2.25
C LEU A 63 1.67 10.32 0.98
N GLU A 64 2.35 10.40 -0.16
CA GLU A 64 1.72 10.73 -1.45
C GLU A 64 0.62 9.72 -1.85
N LEU A 65 0.90 8.43 -1.65
CA LEU A 65 -0.07 7.37 -1.93
C LEU A 65 -1.26 7.43 -0.97
N LEU A 66 -1.02 7.75 0.31
CA LEU A 66 -2.08 7.98 1.30
C LEU A 66 -2.94 9.20 0.95
N ASP A 67 -2.34 10.29 0.47
CA ASP A 67 -3.11 11.47 0.05
C ASP A 67 -3.94 11.18 -1.19
N THR A 68 -3.39 10.41 -2.14
CA THR A 68 -4.15 9.90 -3.28
C THR A 68 -5.34 9.07 -2.80
N LEU A 69 -5.15 8.13 -1.86
CA LEU A 69 -6.22 7.30 -1.30
C LEU A 69 -7.26 8.11 -0.52
N LYS A 70 -6.84 9.15 0.19
CA LYS A 70 -7.74 10.10 0.85
C LYS A 70 -8.60 10.82 -0.17
N ILE A 71 -8.02 11.41 -1.22
CA ILE A 71 -8.76 12.09 -2.29
C ILE A 71 -9.74 11.10 -2.96
N MET A 72 -9.31 9.88 -3.25
CA MET A 72 -10.18 8.84 -3.81
C MET A 72 -11.33 8.49 -2.85
N THR A 73 -11.07 8.42 -1.54
CA THR A 73 -12.10 8.17 -0.51
C THR A 73 -13.10 9.33 -0.44
N GLU A 74 -12.63 10.58 -0.50
CA GLU A 74 -13.45 11.79 -0.43
C GLU A 74 -14.38 11.93 -1.64
N ASN A 75 -13.93 11.49 -2.81
CA ASN A 75 -14.68 11.52 -4.05
C ASN A 75 -15.43 10.21 -4.34
N SER A 76 -15.46 9.27 -3.39
CA SER A 76 -16.08 7.95 -3.55
C SER A 76 -15.59 7.15 -4.77
N LEU A 77 -14.30 7.30 -5.12
CA LEU A 77 -13.61 6.58 -6.18
C LEU A 77 -12.96 5.29 -5.64
N ILE A 78 -13.74 4.44 -4.99
CA ILE A 78 -13.23 3.32 -4.17
C ILE A 78 -12.50 2.25 -4.99
N ASN A 79 -13.04 1.88 -6.15
CA ASN A 79 -12.39 0.90 -7.03
C ASN A 79 -11.03 1.40 -7.53
N SER A 80 -10.93 2.68 -7.87
CA SER A 80 -9.66 3.31 -8.23
C SER A 80 -8.71 3.38 -7.04
N GLY A 81 -9.24 3.52 -5.82
CA GLY A 81 -8.46 3.42 -4.58
C GLY A 81 -7.74 2.08 -4.42
N PHE A 82 -8.37 0.95 -4.77
CA PHE A 82 -7.70 -0.36 -4.69
C PHE A 82 -6.51 -0.49 -5.65
N LEU A 83 -6.53 0.21 -6.80
CA LEU A 83 -5.36 0.27 -7.69
C LEU A 83 -4.17 0.99 -7.05
N VAL A 84 -4.43 1.95 -6.17
CA VAL A 84 -3.40 2.69 -5.40
C VAL A 84 -2.94 1.91 -4.17
N LEU A 85 -3.80 1.04 -3.63
CA LEU A 85 -3.49 0.21 -2.47
C LEU A 85 -2.37 -0.78 -2.76
N ARG A 86 -2.29 -1.32 -3.99
CA ARG A 86 -1.23 -2.22 -4.42
C ARG A 86 0.18 -1.58 -4.37
N PRO A 87 0.45 -0.44 -5.02
CA PRO A 87 1.75 0.20 -4.89
C PRO A 87 2.01 0.67 -3.45
N LEU A 88 0.98 1.01 -2.66
CA LEU A 88 1.16 1.33 -1.24
C LEU A 88 1.71 0.14 -0.44
N ILE A 89 1.13 -1.06 -0.58
CA ILE A 89 1.61 -2.25 0.11
C ILE A 89 2.99 -2.71 -0.39
N GLU A 90 3.29 -2.54 -1.69
CA GLU A 90 4.61 -2.85 -2.24
C GLU A 90 5.70 -1.93 -1.68
N VAL A 91 5.46 -0.61 -1.65
CA VAL A 91 6.42 0.36 -1.11
C VAL A 91 6.61 0.16 0.39
N THR A 92 5.55 -0.12 1.14
CA THR A 92 5.68 -0.34 2.59
C THR A 92 6.39 -1.65 2.93
N ALA A 93 6.14 -2.73 2.18
CA ALA A 93 6.87 -4.00 2.34
C ALA A 93 8.37 -3.82 2.06
N GLN A 94 8.72 -3.06 1.02
CA GLN A 94 10.10 -2.72 0.70
C GLN A 94 10.75 -1.84 1.78
N LEU A 95 10.03 -0.83 2.28
CA LEU A 95 10.53 0.03 3.37
C LEU A 95 10.81 -0.80 4.62
N ARG A 96 9.87 -1.68 5.01
CA ARG A 96 10.08 -2.60 6.13
C ARG A 96 11.31 -3.48 5.90
N TYR A 97 11.47 -4.05 4.72
CA TYR A 97 12.65 -4.87 4.42
C TYR A 97 13.96 -4.07 4.59
N ILE A 98 13.99 -2.78 4.25
CA ILE A 98 15.16 -1.93 4.50
C ILE A 98 15.41 -1.78 6.01
N ILE A 99 14.39 -1.44 6.79
CA ILE A 99 14.55 -0.98 8.19
C ILE A 99 14.38 -2.07 9.25
N MET A 100 13.97 -3.30 8.89
CA MET A 100 13.65 -4.36 9.85
C MET A 100 14.85 -4.89 10.63
N ASP A 101 16.08 -4.75 10.10
CA ASP A 101 17.28 -5.23 10.76
C ASP A 101 17.80 -4.17 11.76
N LYS A 102 18.16 -4.62 12.96
CA LYS A 102 18.81 -3.77 13.98
C LYS A 102 20.25 -3.39 13.60
N ASP A 103 20.83 -4.15 12.68
CA ASP A 103 22.16 -3.93 12.15
C ASP A 103 22.14 -2.78 11.12
N LYS A 104 22.73 -1.65 11.50
CA LYS A 104 22.76 -0.43 10.67
C LYS A 104 23.50 -0.64 9.35
N ASP A 105 24.47 -1.55 9.31
CA ASP A 105 25.23 -1.79 8.07
C ASP A 105 24.35 -2.46 7.02
N LYS A 106 23.43 -3.35 7.43
CA LYS A 106 22.42 -3.92 6.53
C LYS A 106 21.39 -2.90 6.06
N VAL A 107 20.92 -2.04 6.96
CA VAL A 107 19.99 -0.96 6.60
C VAL A 107 20.64 -0.05 5.55
N LYS A 108 21.90 0.34 5.80
CA LYS A 108 22.71 1.12 4.87
C LYS A 108 22.88 0.41 3.54
N GLU A 109 23.28 -0.86 3.53
CA GLU A 109 23.44 -1.64 2.29
C GLU A 109 22.15 -1.67 1.47
N ARG A 110 21.02 -2.05 2.08
CA ARG A 110 19.73 -2.17 1.39
C ARG A 110 19.27 -0.84 0.79
N ALA A 111 19.29 0.22 1.59
CA ALA A 111 18.89 1.55 1.15
C ALA A 111 19.82 2.09 0.05
N THR A 112 21.12 1.81 0.14
CA THR A 112 22.11 2.24 -0.86
C THR A 112 21.94 1.48 -2.18
N ILE A 113 21.77 0.16 -2.13
CA ILE A 113 21.54 -0.67 -3.33
C ILE A 113 20.27 -0.23 -4.06
N LEU A 114 19.17 0.00 -3.33
CA LEU A 114 17.92 0.51 -3.92
C LEU A 114 18.16 1.84 -4.65
N GLN A 115 18.83 2.79 -4.00
CA GLN A 115 19.14 4.09 -4.59
C GLN A 115 20.00 3.98 -5.84
N MET A 116 21.06 3.15 -5.78
CA MET A 116 21.94 2.90 -6.92
C MET A 116 21.17 2.32 -8.11
N LEU A 117 20.22 1.41 -7.87
CA LEU A 117 19.40 0.83 -8.94
C LEU A 117 18.42 1.84 -9.54
N ASP A 118 17.84 2.73 -8.75
CA ASP A 118 17.00 3.83 -9.26
C ASP A 118 17.83 4.83 -10.10
N ILE A 119 19.05 5.16 -9.66
CA ILE A 119 19.97 5.98 -10.46
C ILE A 119 20.36 5.24 -11.74
N LYS A 120 20.61 3.92 -11.68
CA LYS A 120 20.95 3.11 -12.86
C LYS A 120 19.84 3.14 -13.91
N ARG A 121 18.56 3.11 -13.49
CA ARG A 121 17.40 3.16 -14.41
C ARG A 121 17.31 4.46 -15.21
N THR A 122 17.88 5.55 -14.71
CA THR A 122 17.86 6.87 -15.35
C THR A 122 19.20 7.25 -15.98
N ALA A 123 20.22 6.39 -15.86
CA ALA A 123 21.54 6.63 -16.41
C ALA A 123 21.56 6.52 -17.95
N VAL A 124 22.40 7.34 -18.57
CA VAL A 124 22.57 7.38 -20.04
C VAL A 124 23.15 6.07 -20.58
N ASP A 125 24.15 5.52 -19.89
CA ASP A 125 24.75 4.22 -20.20
C ASP A 125 25.39 3.58 -18.94
N GLU A 126 25.65 2.27 -19.00
CA GLU A 126 26.21 1.51 -17.87
C GLU A 126 27.61 1.99 -17.45
N THR A 127 28.45 2.43 -18.39
CA THR A 127 29.83 2.86 -18.09
C THR A 127 29.82 4.17 -17.32
N ALA A 128 29.03 5.14 -17.78
CA ALA A 128 28.83 6.41 -17.08
C ALA A 128 28.27 6.19 -15.66
N PHE A 129 27.30 5.29 -15.51
CA PHE A 129 26.77 4.91 -14.20
C PHE A 129 27.87 4.37 -13.27
N TYR A 130 28.59 3.32 -13.67
CA TYR A 130 29.60 2.71 -12.80
C TYR A 130 30.77 3.66 -12.50
N ASN A 131 31.16 4.50 -13.45
CA ASN A 131 32.19 5.53 -13.19
C ASN A 131 31.72 6.56 -12.16
N SER A 132 30.47 7.02 -12.26
CA SER A 132 29.90 7.96 -11.27
C SER A 132 29.82 7.32 -9.89
N MET A 133 29.34 6.08 -9.79
CA MET A 133 29.20 5.38 -8.52
C MET A 133 30.56 5.12 -7.83
N ASN A 134 31.60 4.76 -8.60
CA ASN A 134 32.95 4.55 -8.05
C ASN A 134 33.60 5.82 -7.50
N ASN A 135 33.18 6.99 -7.97
CA ASN A 135 33.69 8.29 -7.51
C ASN A 135 32.98 8.81 -6.26
N GLN A 136 31.88 8.18 -5.83
CA GLN A 136 31.12 8.58 -4.65
C GLN A 136 31.34 7.60 -3.50
N GLU A 137 31.82 8.12 -2.37
CA GLU A 137 32.25 7.31 -1.22
C GLU A 137 31.11 6.41 -0.68
N CYS A 138 29.87 6.90 -0.70
CA CYS A 138 28.71 6.14 -0.22
C CYS A 138 28.34 4.94 -1.10
N TYR A 139 28.71 4.93 -2.38
CA TYR A 139 28.33 3.89 -3.34
C TYR A 139 29.44 2.91 -3.68
N LYS A 140 30.71 3.35 -3.57
CA LYS A 140 31.88 2.62 -4.01
C LYS A 140 31.93 1.17 -3.50
N ASP A 141 31.57 0.95 -2.24
CA ASP A 141 31.60 -0.37 -1.62
C ASP A 141 30.55 -1.33 -2.20
N TYR A 142 29.49 -0.83 -2.82
CA TYR A 142 28.38 -1.64 -3.34
C TYR A 142 28.38 -1.81 -4.87
N VAL A 143 29.28 -1.13 -5.58
CA VAL A 143 29.39 -1.22 -7.05
C VAL A 143 29.55 -2.65 -7.55
N HIS A 144 30.40 -3.44 -6.87
CA HIS A 144 30.68 -4.82 -7.27
C HIS A 144 29.43 -5.71 -7.23
N ILE A 145 28.53 -5.48 -6.27
CA ILE A 145 27.26 -6.21 -6.12
C ILE A 145 26.42 -6.06 -7.38
N ILE A 146 26.18 -4.82 -7.81
CA ILE A 146 25.30 -4.53 -8.94
C ILE A 146 25.97 -4.87 -10.27
N ARG A 147 27.31 -4.81 -10.33
CA ARG A 147 28.09 -5.07 -11.55
C ARG A 147 28.21 -6.55 -11.86
N ASP A 148 28.51 -7.37 -10.86
CA ASP A 148 28.79 -8.79 -11.05
C ASP A 148 27.48 -9.61 -11.08
N GLU A 149 26.42 -9.13 -10.43
CA GLU A 149 25.12 -9.80 -10.37
C GLU A 149 24.12 -9.27 -11.42
N LYS A 150 24.46 -9.29 -12.72
CA LYS A 150 23.56 -8.90 -13.84
C LYS A 150 22.29 -9.76 -14.01
N LYS A 151 21.76 -10.38 -12.95
CA LYS A 151 20.85 -11.53 -13.04
C LYS A 151 19.47 -11.31 -12.40
N TYR A 152 19.25 -10.22 -11.67
CA TYR A 152 18.02 -10.04 -10.91
C TYR A 152 17.19 -8.85 -11.39
N LEU A 153 15.89 -9.08 -11.54
CA LEU A 153 14.91 -8.03 -11.87
C LEU A 153 14.58 -7.17 -10.65
N GLU A 154 14.56 -7.79 -9.47
CA GLU A 154 14.10 -7.18 -8.22
C GLU A 154 15.28 -6.76 -7.34
N TRP A 155 15.24 -5.55 -6.79
CA TRP A 155 16.40 -4.97 -6.07
C TRP A 155 16.78 -5.77 -4.83
N TYR A 156 15.80 -6.27 -4.07
CA TYR A 156 16.05 -7.04 -2.85
C TYR A 156 16.73 -8.40 -3.16
N SER A 157 16.67 -8.89 -4.40
CA SER A 157 17.43 -10.07 -4.82
C SER A 157 18.94 -9.80 -4.86
N TYR A 158 19.34 -8.57 -5.16
CA TYR A 158 20.75 -8.16 -5.04
C TYR A 158 21.17 -8.24 -3.58
N CYS A 159 20.44 -7.63 -2.65
CA CYS A 159 20.74 -7.68 -1.23
C CYS A 159 20.83 -9.11 -0.68
N GLU A 160 19.94 -10.00 -1.12
CA GLU A 160 19.90 -11.40 -0.70
C GLU A 160 20.88 -12.30 -1.48
N ARG A 161 21.55 -11.77 -2.52
CA ARG A 161 22.48 -12.49 -3.41
C ARG A 161 21.85 -13.76 -4.03
N LYS A 162 20.54 -13.74 -4.25
CA LYS A 162 19.74 -14.85 -4.81
C LYS A 162 18.44 -14.32 -5.38
N LYS A 163 17.84 -15.05 -6.32
CA LYS A 163 16.53 -14.68 -6.87
C LYS A 163 15.46 -14.80 -5.78
N ILE A 164 14.84 -13.67 -5.45
CA ILE A 164 13.72 -13.57 -4.50
C ILE A 164 12.51 -13.04 -5.26
N THR A 165 11.35 -13.62 -4.99
CA THR A 165 10.04 -13.16 -5.50
C THR A 165 9.39 -12.22 -4.50
N ILE A 166 8.39 -11.45 -4.95
CA ILE A 166 7.65 -10.56 -4.04
C ILE A 166 7.00 -11.33 -2.88
N LYS A 167 6.48 -12.54 -3.12
CA LYS A 167 5.98 -13.42 -2.06
C LYS A 167 7.06 -13.73 -1.01
N GLN A 168 8.26 -14.09 -1.47
CA GLN A 168 9.38 -14.37 -0.57
C GLN A 168 9.86 -13.12 0.17
N LEU A 169 9.74 -11.92 -0.40
CA LEU A 169 9.97 -10.67 0.33
C LEU A 169 8.99 -10.53 1.51
N PHE A 170 7.70 -10.80 1.28
CA PHE A 170 6.70 -10.80 2.35
C PHE A 170 6.99 -11.86 3.42
N ASP A 171 7.47 -13.03 3.01
CA ASP A 171 7.92 -14.06 3.96
C ASP A 171 9.10 -13.57 4.82
N LEU A 172 10.09 -12.90 4.20
CA LEU A 172 11.28 -12.36 4.88
C LEU A 172 10.93 -11.31 5.94
N ILE A 173 9.94 -10.45 5.67
CA ILE A 173 9.52 -9.38 6.59
C ILE A 173 8.44 -9.83 7.59
N GLY A 174 7.99 -11.08 7.52
CA GLY A 174 6.97 -11.65 8.41
C GLY A 174 5.53 -11.21 8.10
N TRP A 175 5.22 -10.92 6.83
CA TRP A 175 3.92 -10.41 6.36
C TRP A 175 3.16 -11.45 5.52
N GLN A 176 3.30 -12.74 5.81
CA GLN A 176 2.69 -13.83 5.05
C GLN A 176 1.16 -13.71 4.99
N GLU A 177 0.52 -13.37 6.10
CA GLU A 177 -0.92 -13.18 6.17
C GLU A 177 -1.38 -11.98 5.34
N LEU A 178 -0.63 -10.87 5.38
CA LEU A 178 -0.94 -9.69 4.58
C LEU A 178 -0.80 -9.96 3.08
N TYR A 179 0.19 -10.76 2.69
CA TYR A 179 0.34 -11.22 1.31
C TYR A 179 -0.89 -12.01 0.84
N GLN A 180 -1.29 -13.02 1.63
CA GLN A 180 -2.38 -13.92 1.27
C GLN A 180 -3.74 -13.24 1.28
N ASN A 181 -4.01 -12.42 2.30
CA ASN A 181 -5.33 -11.86 2.54
C ASN A 181 -5.57 -10.53 1.80
N LEU A 182 -4.50 -9.83 1.40
CA LEU A 182 -4.62 -8.52 0.77
C LEU A 182 -3.85 -8.39 -0.54
N TYR A 183 -2.54 -8.63 -0.56
CA TYR A 183 -1.74 -8.40 -1.78
C TYR A 183 -2.15 -9.29 -2.95
N SER A 184 -2.21 -10.61 -2.73
CA SER A 184 -2.53 -11.57 -3.79
C SER A 184 -3.92 -11.36 -4.41
N PRO A 185 -4.99 -11.06 -3.63
CA PRO A 185 -6.27 -10.65 -4.19
C PRO A 185 -6.21 -9.41 -5.09
N LEU A 186 -5.45 -8.38 -4.71
CA LEU A 186 -5.31 -7.14 -5.50
C LEU A 186 -4.63 -7.37 -6.85
N CYS A 187 -3.74 -8.38 -6.95
CA CYS A 187 -3.09 -8.74 -8.21
C CYS A 187 -4.03 -9.41 -9.22
N ILE A 188 -5.08 -10.09 -8.76
CA ILE A 188 -6.06 -10.77 -9.63
C ILE A 188 -7.03 -9.73 -10.23
N GLU A 189 -7.46 -8.75 -9.44
CA GLU A 189 -8.36 -7.68 -9.91
C GLU A 189 -7.78 -6.83 -11.04
N THR A 190 -6.45 -6.69 -11.11
CA THR A 190 -5.80 -5.87 -12.14
C THR A 190 -5.86 -6.49 -13.54
N HIS A 191 -6.27 -7.76 -13.66
CA HIS A 191 -6.35 -8.47 -14.95
C HIS A 191 -7.74 -8.98 -15.33
N GLU A 192 -8.74 -8.95 -14.43
CA GLU A 192 -10.04 -9.63 -14.66
C GLU A 192 -11.31 -8.80 -14.42
N ILE A 193 -11.23 -7.54 -13.96
CA ILE A 193 -12.46 -6.74 -13.77
C ILE A 193 -12.87 -6.06 -15.09
N ASN A 194 -13.71 -6.75 -15.87
CA ASN A 194 -14.60 -6.10 -16.81
C ASN A 194 -15.76 -5.48 -16.01
N HIS A 195 -15.98 -4.17 -16.16
CA HIS A 195 -16.99 -3.36 -15.44
C HIS A 195 -18.46 -3.83 -15.55
N LEU A 196 -18.72 -4.92 -16.27
CA LEU A 196 -20.04 -5.41 -16.66
C LEU A 196 -20.43 -6.75 -16.01
N GLU A 197 -19.50 -7.50 -15.40
CA GLU A 197 -19.71 -8.94 -15.17
C GLU A 197 -20.30 -9.32 -13.80
N THR A 198 -20.49 -8.39 -12.85
CA THR A 198 -20.63 -8.78 -11.44
C THR A 198 -21.82 -8.17 -10.70
N ASN A 199 -23.07 -8.24 -11.20
CA ASN A 199 -24.29 -8.32 -10.36
C ASN A 199 -25.61 -8.35 -11.16
N ILE A 200 -25.86 -9.44 -11.89
CA ILE A 200 -27.21 -9.79 -12.34
C ILE A 200 -27.80 -10.77 -11.32
N GLU A 201 -28.78 -10.34 -10.53
CA GLU A 201 -29.54 -11.23 -9.64
C GLU A 201 -30.92 -11.49 -10.24
N LEU A 202 -31.27 -12.77 -10.36
CA LEU A 202 -32.63 -13.18 -10.69
C LEU A 202 -33.48 -13.10 -9.41
N LYS A 203 -34.35 -12.10 -9.31
CA LYS A 203 -35.33 -12.05 -8.22
C LYS A 203 -36.64 -12.70 -8.64
N ASN A 204 -37.10 -13.62 -7.81
CA ASN A 204 -38.45 -14.16 -7.89
C ASN A 204 -39.38 -13.21 -7.13
N VAL A 205 -39.96 -12.24 -7.84
CA VAL A 205 -41.12 -11.51 -7.34
C VAL A 205 -42.35 -12.34 -7.72
N ILE A 206 -43.35 -12.39 -6.84
CA ILE A 206 -44.54 -13.24 -7.00
C ILE A 206 -45.08 -13.12 -8.45
N ASN A 207 -44.99 -14.22 -9.20
CA ASN A 207 -45.41 -14.42 -10.59
C ASN A 207 -44.64 -13.71 -11.73
N ASP A 208 -43.44 -13.14 -11.50
CA ASP A 208 -42.62 -12.63 -12.61
C ASP A 208 -41.11 -12.79 -12.33
N LYS A 209 -40.38 -13.33 -13.32
CA LYS A 209 -38.91 -13.49 -13.25
C LYS A 209 -38.27 -12.26 -13.86
N ARG A 210 -37.74 -11.37 -13.03
CA ARG A 210 -37.03 -10.18 -13.49
C ARG A 210 -35.56 -10.27 -13.14
N PHE A 211 -34.73 -9.96 -14.13
CA PHE A 211 -33.34 -9.65 -13.90
C PHE A 211 -33.27 -8.22 -13.36
N GLU A 212 -32.94 -8.08 -12.08
CA GLU A 212 -32.64 -6.77 -11.51
C GLU A 212 -31.14 -6.51 -11.66
N PHE A 213 -30.81 -5.43 -12.34
CA PHE A 213 -29.49 -4.83 -12.24
C PHE A 213 -29.42 -4.15 -10.87
N LYS A 214 -28.72 -4.76 -9.92
CA LYS A 214 -28.32 -4.00 -8.74
C LYS A 214 -27.35 -2.92 -9.20
N PRO A 215 -27.57 -1.64 -8.84
CA PRO A 215 -26.55 -0.63 -9.03
C PRO A 215 -25.24 -1.14 -8.43
N PHE A 216 -24.15 -0.99 -9.18
CA PHE A 216 -22.80 -1.48 -8.90
C PHE A 216 -22.25 -1.15 -7.49
N ARG A 217 -22.95 -0.32 -6.72
CA ARG A 217 -22.43 0.42 -5.56
C ARG A 217 -22.80 -0.11 -4.20
N GLY A 218 -23.50 -1.25 -4.09
CA GLY A 218 -23.76 -1.88 -2.79
C GLY A 218 -22.49 -2.36 -2.06
N PHE A 219 -21.31 -2.30 -2.69
CA PHE A 219 -20.03 -2.77 -2.14
C PHE A 219 -18.81 -1.93 -2.56
N GLU A 220 -18.98 -0.64 -2.89
CA GLU A 220 -17.88 0.36 -2.74
C GLU A 220 -17.62 0.53 -1.24
N ASN A 221 -17.01 -0.49 -0.65
CA ASN A 221 -16.95 -0.62 0.78
C ASN A 221 -15.82 0.30 1.27
N HIS A 222 -16.16 1.58 1.47
CA HIS A 222 -15.27 2.59 2.04
C HIS A 222 -14.56 2.03 3.29
N VAL A 223 -15.28 1.26 4.10
CA VAL A 223 -14.75 0.59 5.30
C VAL A 223 -13.75 -0.50 4.93
N LEU A 224 -13.94 -1.24 3.84
CA LEU A 224 -12.95 -2.19 3.35
C LEU A 224 -11.68 -1.49 2.88
N LEU A 225 -11.80 -0.46 2.03
CA LEU A 225 -10.63 0.29 1.56
C LEU A 225 -9.86 0.85 2.75
N LEU A 226 -10.55 1.51 3.68
CA LEU A 226 -9.92 2.06 4.87
C LEU A 226 -9.33 0.95 5.77
N ASN A 227 -10.04 -0.15 6.02
CA ASN A 227 -9.51 -1.27 6.81
C ASN A 227 -8.22 -1.81 6.20
N SER A 228 -8.15 -1.93 4.87
CA SER A 228 -6.93 -2.37 4.19
C SER A 228 -5.81 -1.36 4.33
N VAL A 229 -6.10 -0.06 4.17
CA VAL A 229 -5.11 1.01 4.41
C VAL A 229 -4.59 0.95 5.84
N ILE A 230 -5.49 0.94 6.84
CA ILE A 230 -5.13 0.87 8.26
C ILE A 230 -4.32 -0.38 8.54
N THR A 231 -4.69 -1.53 7.97
CA THR A 231 -3.96 -2.79 8.16
C THR A 231 -2.53 -2.64 7.65
N ILE A 232 -2.33 -2.18 6.41
CA ILE A 232 -0.97 -1.94 5.88
C ILE A 232 -0.21 -0.96 6.78
N MET A 233 -0.85 0.14 7.18
CA MET A 233 -0.22 1.20 7.96
C MET A 233 0.16 0.76 9.37
N ILE A 234 -0.64 -0.03 10.07
CA ILE A 234 -0.27 -0.60 11.37
C ILE A 234 1.06 -1.36 11.24
N TYR A 235 1.16 -2.26 10.26
CA TYR A 235 2.37 -3.05 10.08
C TYR A 235 3.56 -2.20 9.63
N SER A 236 3.35 -1.22 8.75
CA SER A 236 4.45 -0.42 8.19
C SER A 236 4.94 0.68 9.11
N PHE A 237 4.03 1.46 9.68
CA PHE A 237 4.40 2.62 10.49
C PHE A 237 4.85 2.23 11.89
N HIS A 238 4.45 1.06 12.41
CA HIS A 238 4.99 0.58 13.68
C HIS A 238 6.53 0.55 13.65
N ASP A 239 7.13 -0.11 12.67
CA ASP A 239 8.61 -0.18 12.58
C ASP A 239 9.24 1.20 12.34
N VAL A 240 8.62 2.03 11.49
CA VAL A 240 9.13 3.37 11.17
C VAL A 240 9.09 4.27 12.42
N VAL A 241 7.97 4.32 13.14
CA VAL A 241 7.80 5.14 14.34
C VAL A 241 8.73 4.67 15.46
N TYR A 242 8.91 3.36 15.66
CA TYR A 242 9.84 2.89 16.68
C TYR A 242 11.31 3.13 16.31
N THR A 243 11.64 3.18 15.02
CA THR A 243 13.00 3.44 14.54
C THR A 243 13.34 4.94 14.53
N TYR A 244 12.46 5.78 13.99
CA TYR A 244 12.71 7.20 13.72
C TYR A 244 11.89 8.17 14.58
N GLY A 245 10.80 7.71 15.20
CA GLY A 245 9.98 8.57 16.06
C GLY A 245 10.69 8.94 17.37
N ASN A 246 10.37 10.11 17.90
CA ASN A 246 10.73 10.49 19.26
C ASN A 246 9.85 9.76 20.30
N LYS A 247 10.13 9.94 21.58
CA LYS A 247 9.41 9.23 22.66
C LYS A 247 7.91 9.56 22.67
N ASP A 248 7.56 10.82 22.46
CA ASP A 248 6.17 11.28 22.50
C ASP A 248 5.37 10.70 21.33
N LEU A 249 5.95 10.71 20.13
CA LEU A 249 5.34 10.13 18.93
C LEU A 249 5.10 8.62 19.07
N LYS A 250 6.02 7.88 19.72
CA LYS A 250 5.83 6.46 20.02
C LYS A 250 4.64 6.23 20.95
N CYS A 251 4.50 7.06 21.99
CA CYS A 251 3.34 6.97 22.89
C CYS A 251 2.02 7.31 22.18
N GLU A 252 2.02 8.34 21.32
CA GLU A 252 0.85 8.68 20.49
C GLU A 252 0.49 7.53 19.53
N TRP A 253 1.50 6.93 18.89
CA TRP A 253 1.30 5.79 18.00
C TRP A 253 0.71 4.58 18.72
N GLU A 254 1.19 4.22 19.90
CA GLU A 254 0.64 3.09 20.67
C GLU A 254 -0.86 3.27 21.00
N LEU A 255 -1.30 4.51 21.24
CA LEU A 255 -2.70 4.83 21.46
C LEU A 255 -3.50 4.74 20.16
N TRP A 256 -2.95 5.28 19.08
CA TRP A 256 -3.56 5.23 17.76
C TRP A 256 -3.68 3.80 17.23
N GLU A 257 -2.64 2.98 17.38
CA GLU A 257 -2.60 1.57 16.95
C GLU A 257 -3.70 0.77 17.66
N LYS A 258 -3.93 0.99 18.96
CA LYS A 258 -5.05 0.37 19.69
C LYS A 258 -6.41 0.78 19.14
N LYS A 259 -6.60 2.07 18.83
CA LYS A 259 -7.82 2.61 18.19
C LYS A 259 -8.03 1.99 16.81
N ALA A 260 -6.98 1.89 16.01
CA ALA A 260 -6.99 1.33 14.67
C ALA A 260 -7.32 -0.18 14.66
N ILE A 261 -6.70 -0.96 15.56
CA ILE A 261 -7.01 -2.38 15.73
C ILE A 261 -8.47 -2.58 16.17
N LYS A 262 -8.97 -1.73 17.07
CA LYS A 262 -10.37 -1.78 17.51
C LYS A 262 -11.31 -1.51 16.33
N TYR A 263 -11.03 -0.48 15.52
CA TYR A 263 -11.82 -0.16 14.33
C TYR A 263 -11.87 -1.34 13.34
N ILE A 264 -10.72 -1.99 13.06
CA ILE A 264 -10.67 -3.18 12.19
C ILE A 264 -11.52 -4.32 12.77
N LYS A 265 -11.44 -4.57 14.08
CA LYS A 265 -12.19 -5.63 14.76
C LYS A 265 -13.70 -5.40 14.73
N GLU A 266 -14.14 -4.17 14.98
CA GLU A 266 -15.57 -3.80 14.95
C GLU A 266 -16.15 -3.93 13.53
N ASN A 267 -15.31 -3.76 12.51
CA ASN A 267 -15.67 -3.89 11.11
C ASN A 267 -15.25 -5.25 10.50
N HIS A 268 -14.90 -6.25 11.32
CA HIS A 268 -14.24 -7.48 10.86
C HIS A 268 -15.17 -8.41 10.04
N SER A 269 -16.49 -8.31 10.20
CA SER A 269 -17.48 -9.00 9.36
C SER A 269 -17.38 -8.61 7.87
N ILE A 270 -16.83 -7.41 7.61
CA ILE A 270 -16.55 -6.92 6.26
C ILE A 270 -15.23 -7.49 5.71
N HIS A 271 -14.24 -7.70 6.59
CA HIS A 271 -12.86 -8.10 6.30
C HIS A 271 -12.68 -9.61 6.02
N ASN A 272 -13.43 -10.51 6.70
CA ASN A 272 -13.32 -11.97 6.49
C ASN A 272 -13.87 -12.49 5.15
N ASN A 273 -14.30 -11.60 4.25
CA ASN A 273 -14.81 -11.94 2.93
C ASN A 273 -14.11 -11.15 1.81
N ILE A 274 -12.94 -10.54 2.06
CA ILE A 274 -12.19 -9.78 1.04
C ILE A 274 -12.00 -10.61 -0.22
N ALA A 275 -11.41 -11.80 -0.12
CA ALA A 275 -11.23 -12.70 -1.26
C ALA A 275 -12.55 -13.06 -1.98
N LYS A 276 -13.68 -13.19 -1.25
CA LYS A 276 -15.00 -13.50 -1.83
C LYS A 276 -15.74 -12.28 -2.40
N LYS A 277 -15.35 -11.06 -2.00
CA LYS A 277 -15.94 -9.78 -2.43
C LYS A 277 -15.16 -9.16 -3.58
N ILE A 278 -13.84 -9.29 -3.53
CA ILE A 278 -12.87 -8.92 -4.58
C ILE A 278 -12.99 -9.91 -5.75
N ASN A 279 -13.15 -11.21 -5.47
CA ASN A 279 -13.30 -12.23 -6.50
C ASN A 279 -14.66 -12.96 -6.37
N PRO A 280 -15.71 -12.49 -7.08
CA PRO A 280 -16.98 -13.19 -7.13
C PRO A 280 -16.89 -14.56 -7.81
N LEU A 281 -15.86 -14.86 -8.62
CA LEU A 281 -15.68 -16.20 -9.21
C LEU A 281 -15.35 -17.25 -8.14
N ILE A 282 -14.65 -16.90 -7.05
CA ILE A 282 -14.44 -17.83 -5.90
C ILE A 282 -15.78 -18.23 -5.25
N LYS A 283 -16.78 -17.35 -5.28
CA LYS A 283 -18.13 -17.63 -4.78
C LYS A 283 -18.89 -18.64 -5.66
N TRP A 284 -18.62 -18.67 -6.97
CA TRP A 284 -19.33 -19.50 -7.95
C TRP A 284 -18.58 -20.78 -8.36
N PHE A 285 -17.24 -20.77 -8.32
CA PHE A 285 -16.40 -21.86 -8.84
C PHE A 285 -15.50 -22.53 -7.78
N GLY A 286 -15.51 -22.06 -6.52
CA GLY A 286 -14.66 -22.61 -5.47
C GLY A 286 -13.20 -22.16 -5.56
N LYS A 287 -12.30 -22.75 -4.74
CA LYS A 287 -10.85 -22.48 -4.83
C LYS A 287 -10.36 -22.91 -6.21
N VAL A 288 -9.92 -21.95 -7.01
CA VAL A 288 -9.12 -22.22 -8.21
C VAL A 288 -7.66 -22.15 -7.77
N ASP A 289 -7.02 -23.30 -7.64
CA ASP A 289 -5.58 -23.37 -7.43
C ASP A 289 -4.90 -22.97 -8.75
N PHE A 290 -4.21 -21.84 -8.75
CA PHE A 290 -3.28 -21.40 -9.81
C PHE A 290 -1.84 -21.54 -9.32
#